data_AF-A0A963SND6-F1
#
_entry.id   AF-A0A963SND6-F1
#
_cell.length_a   1.000
_cell.length_b   1.000
_cell.length_c   1.000
_cell.angle_alpha   90.00
_cell.angle_beta   90.00
_cell.angle_gamma   90.00
#
_symmetry.space_group_name_H-M   'P 1'
#
loop_
_entity.id
_entity.type
_entity.pdbx_description
1 polymer ?
#
loop_
_entity_poly.entity_id
_entity_poly.type
_entity_poly.pdbx_seq_one_letter_code
_entity_poly.pdbx_strand_id
1 'polypeptide(L)'
;MATQAKQPLTENPEAVVVRFAGDSGDGMQLTGGQFTLSTALAGNDLATFPDFPAEIRAPQGTLFGVSAFQINFGSREINTAGDAPDVLVAMNPA
;
A
#
# COMPACT_ATOMS: atom_id res chain seq x y z
N MET A 1 -6.23 37.66 4.59
CA MET A 1 -5.04 36.86 4.23
C MET A 1 -5.54 35.70 3.39
N ALA A 2 -5.26 35.70 2.09
CA ALA A 2 -5.77 34.67 1.18
C ALA A 2 -4.97 33.37 1.38
N THR A 3 -5.66 32.29 1.72
CA THR A 3 -5.12 30.94 1.72
C THR A 3 -4.68 30.59 0.30
N GLN A 4 -3.37 30.52 0.06
CA GLN A 4 -2.84 30.01 -1.20
C GLN A 4 -3.27 28.54 -1.33
N ALA A 5 -4.07 28.24 -2.35
CA ALA A 5 -4.34 26.88 -2.76
C ALA A 5 -3.01 26.24 -3.18
N LYS A 6 -2.62 25.15 -2.51
CA LYS A 6 -1.45 24.34 -2.86
C LYS A 6 -1.66 23.85 -4.30
N GLN A 7 -0.84 24.35 -5.24
CA GLN A 7 -0.84 23.84 -6.61
C GLN A 7 -0.60 22.32 -6.57
N PRO A 8 -1.33 21.52 -7.36
CA PRO A 8 -1.04 20.10 -7.44
C PRO A 8 0.36 19.98 -8.05
N LEU A 9 1.30 19.46 -7.26
CA LEU A 9 2.64 19.14 -7.73
C LEU A 9 2.48 18.02 -8.76
N THR A 10 2.47 18.38 -10.05
CA THR A 10 2.67 17.43 -11.15
C THR A 10 4.15 17.09 -11.24
N GLU A 11 4.72 16.62 -10.13
CA GLU A 11 6.03 15.99 -10.12
C GLU A 11 5.77 14.49 -10.25
N ASN A 12 6.34 13.85 -11.27
CA ASN A 12 6.30 12.40 -11.38
C ASN A 12 7.22 11.85 -10.29
N PRO A 13 6.68 11.21 -9.23
CA PRO A 13 7.52 10.70 -8.17
C PRO A 13 8.40 9.55 -8.70
N GLU A 14 9.67 9.55 -8.33
CA GLU A 14 10.61 8.48 -8.73
C GLU A 14 10.29 7.12 -8.08
N ALA A 15 9.52 7.14 -6.99
CA ALA A 15 9.01 5.97 -6.28
C ALA A 15 7.70 6.31 -5.58
N VAL A 16 6.81 5.31 -5.44
CA VAL A 16 5.50 5.45 -4.79
C VAL A 16 5.27 4.29 -3.85
N VAL A 17 4.80 4.60 -2.64
CA VAL A 17 4.39 3.63 -1.62
C VAL A 17 2.87 3.47 -1.65
N VAL A 18 2.40 2.28 -2.00
CA VAL A 18 0.98 1.90 -1.97
C VAL A 18 0.74 0.92 -0.84
N ARG A 19 -0.29 1.16 -0.03
CA ARG A 19 -0.73 0.24 1.02
C ARG A 19 -2.17 -0.20 0.77
N PHE A 20 -2.37 -1.50 0.63
CA PHE A 20 -3.69 -2.15 0.65
C PHE A 20 -4.01 -2.51 2.09
N ALA A 21 -5.18 -2.14 2.59
CA ALA A 21 -5.62 -2.43 3.95
C ALA A 21 -7.09 -2.87 3.99
N GLY A 22 -7.41 -3.78 4.90
CA GLY A 22 -8.76 -4.28 5.12
C GLY A 22 -8.77 -5.45 6.11
N ASP A 23 -9.92 -6.07 6.31
CA ASP A 23 -10.06 -7.19 7.24
C ASP A 23 -9.38 -8.44 6.67
N SER A 24 -8.83 -9.26 7.56
CA SER A 24 -8.26 -10.56 7.17
C SER A 24 -9.30 -11.38 6.40
N GLY A 25 -8.94 -11.72 5.16
CA GLY A 25 -9.84 -12.40 4.21
C GLY A 25 -10.33 -11.53 3.05
N ASP A 26 -10.23 -10.19 3.13
CA ASP A 26 -10.68 -9.29 2.05
C ASP A 26 -9.75 -9.30 0.82
N GLY A 27 -8.60 -9.98 0.89
CA GLY A 27 -7.76 -10.25 -0.28
C GLY A 27 -6.58 -9.29 -0.50
N MET A 28 -6.15 -8.53 0.51
CA MET A 28 -5.02 -7.59 0.44
C MET A 28 -3.74 -8.27 -0.05
N GLN A 29 -3.47 -9.49 0.41
CA GLN A 29 -2.28 -10.27 0.05
C GLN A 29 -2.32 -10.76 -1.40
N LEU A 30 -3.49 -11.20 -1.86
CA LEU A 30 -3.69 -11.63 -3.24
C LEU A 30 -3.55 -10.44 -4.20
N THR A 31 -4.25 -9.34 -3.88
CA THR A 31 -4.21 -8.10 -4.65
C THR A 31 -2.80 -7.52 -4.67
N GLY A 32 -2.14 -7.44 -3.51
CA GLY A 32 -0.77 -6.99 -3.36
C GLY A 32 0.23 -7.86 -4.14
N GLY A 33 0.06 -9.18 -4.14
CA GLY A 33 0.88 -10.10 -4.93
C GLY A 33 0.69 -9.91 -6.45
N GLN A 34 -0.54 -9.74 -6.92
CA GLN A 34 -0.81 -9.44 -8.34
C GLN A 34 -0.26 -8.08 -8.77
N PHE A 35 -0.36 -7.08 -7.89
CA PHE A 35 0.21 -5.76 -8.10
C PHE A 35 1.74 -5.86 -8.19
N THR A 36 2.38 -6.56 -7.25
CA THR A 36 3.83 -6.81 -7.24
C THR A 36 4.30 -7.48 -8.54
N LEU A 37 3.60 -8.53 -8.97
CA LEU A 37 3.92 -9.22 -10.23
C LEU A 37 3.82 -8.26 -11.42
N SER A 38 2.73 -7.49 -11.51
CA SER A 38 2.52 -6.53 -12.60
C SER A 38 3.60 -5.44 -12.60
N THR A 39 3.98 -4.94 -11.42
CA THR A 39 5.04 -3.94 -11.24
C THR A 39 6.41 -4.46 -11.69
N ALA A 40 6.75 -5.70 -11.32
CA ALA A 40 7.99 -6.35 -11.75
C ALA A 40 8.01 -6.59 -13.28
N LEU A 41 6.89 -7.04 -13.86
CA LEU A 41 6.76 -7.23 -15.31
C LEU A 41 6.85 -5.91 -16.08
N ALA A 42 6.44 -4.80 -15.47
CA ALA A 42 6.62 -3.45 -16.00
C ALA A 42 8.06 -2.93 -15.88
N GLY A 43 8.98 -3.67 -15.23
CA GLY A 43 10.39 -3.32 -15.12
C GLY A 43 10.73 -2.32 -14.02
N ASN A 44 9.82 -2.08 -13.06
CA ASN A 44 10.12 -1.23 -11.91
C ASN A 44 10.88 -2.02 -10.85
N ASP A 45 11.78 -1.35 -10.15
CA ASP A 45 12.30 -1.89 -8.91
C ASP A 45 11.26 -1.75 -7.80
N LEU A 46 11.27 -2.67 -6.83
CA LEU A 46 10.25 -2.73 -5.81
C LEU A 46 10.70 -3.41 -4.52
N ALA A 47 10.04 -3.05 -3.43
CA ALA A 47 10.11 -3.77 -2.15
C ALA A 47 8.70 -3.88 -1.55
N THR A 48 8.41 -5.05 -0.97
CA THR A 48 7.08 -5.36 -0.41
C THR A 48 7.16 -5.63 1.08
N PHE A 49 6.06 -5.36 1.79
CA PHE A 49 5.90 -5.69 3.19
C PHE A 49 4.48 -6.20 3.45
N PRO A 50 4.28 -7.52 3.56
CA PRO A 50 3.01 -8.10 3.96
C PRO A 50 2.84 -7.99 5.47
N ASP A 51 1.66 -7.55 5.91
CA ASP A 51 1.29 -7.33 7.30
C ASP A 51 0.05 -8.16 7.65
N PHE A 52 0.22 -9.09 8.59
CA PHE A 52 -0.81 -10.06 8.97
C PHE A 52 -1.21 -9.83 10.43
N PRO A 53 -2.52 -9.84 10.74
CA PRO A 53 -2.98 -9.73 12.12
C PRO A 53 -2.50 -10.93 12.92
N ALA A 54 -2.22 -10.71 14.21
CA ALA A 54 -1.87 -11.77 15.14
C ALA A 54 -3.05 -12.71 15.45
N GLU A 55 -4.28 -12.23 15.25
CA GLU A 55 -5.50 -12.97 15.55
C GLU A 55 -5.98 -13.74 14.31
N ILE A 56 -6.06 -15.06 14.43
CA ILE A 56 -6.42 -15.96 13.32
C ILE A 56 -7.92 -15.86 12.98
N ARG A 57 -8.76 -15.46 13.94
CA ARG A 57 -10.20 -15.25 13.75
C ARG A 57 -10.70 -14.02 14.51
N ALA A 58 -10.20 -12.85 14.14
CA ALA A 58 -10.70 -11.61 14.70
C ALA A 58 -12.18 -11.46 14.36
N PRO A 59 -13.00 -10.92 15.29
CA PRO A 59 -14.35 -10.50 14.95
C PRO A 59 -14.30 -9.49 13.79
N GLN A 60 -15.21 -9.64 12.84
CA GLN A 60 -15.30 -8.76 11.66
C GLN A 60 -15.48 -7.30 12.07
N GLY A 61 -14.80 -6.39 11.38
CA GLY A 61 -14.82 -4.96 11.67
C GLY A 61 -14.09 -4.56 12.96
N THR A 62 -13.17 -5.38 13.46
CA THR A 62 -12.32 -5.03 14.61
C THR A 62 -10.88 -4.80 14.20
N LEU A 63 -10.20 -3.89 14.92
CA LEU A 63 -8.78 -3.57 14.67
C LEU A 63 -7.86 -4.80 14.74
N PHE A 64 -8.23 -5.82 15.51
CA PHE A 64 -7.45 -7.06 15.62
C PHE A 64 -7.44 -7.89 14.34
N GLY A 65 -8.40 -7.68 13.45
CA GLY A 65 -8.52 -8.37 12.16
C GLY A 65 -7.90 -7.63 11.00
N VAL A 66 -7.43 -6.39 11.21
CA VAL A 66 -6.89 -5.57 10.13
C VAL A 66 -5.59 -6.18 9.63
N SER A 67 -5.53 -6.35 8.30
CA SER A 67 -4.37 -6.83 7.56
C SER A 67 -3.98 -5.80 6.51
N ALA A 68 -2.73 -5.84 6.08
CA ALA A 68 -2.27 -4.96 5.03
C ALA A 68 -1.20 -5.59 4.13
N PHE A 69 -1.04 -5.01 2.95
CA PHE A 69 0.08 -5.28 2.06
C PHE A 69 0.63 -3.95 1.57
N GLN A 70 1.90 -3.70 1.80
CA GLN A 70 2.56 -2.50 1.33
C GLN A 70 3.55 -2.83 0.22
N ILE A 71 3.59 -1.99 -0.82
CA ILE A 71 4.58 -2.04 -1.88
C ILE A 71 5.13 -0.65 -2.12
N ASN A 72 6.45 -0.53 -2.15
CA ASN A 72 7.16 0.63 -2.67
C ASN A 72 7.75 0.23 -4.02
N PHE A 73 7.52 1.02 -5.06
CA PHE A 73 8.04 0.73 -6.39
C PHE A 73 8.36 2.01 -7.15
N GLY A 74 9.31 1.93 -8.09
CA GLY A 74 9.72 3.10 -8.85
C GLY A 74 10.78 2.83 -9.92
N SER A 75 11.22 3.91 -10.54
CA SER A 75 12.28 3.89 -11.57
C SER A 75 13.69 3.93 -10.98
N ARG A 76 13.82 4.22 -9.68
CA ARG A 76 15.07 4.17 -8.93
C ARG A 76 15.20 2.87 -8.15
N GLU A 77 16.39 2.60 -7.62
CA GLU A 77 16.61 1.45 -6.73
C GLU A 77 15.79 1.58 -5.43
N ILE A 78 15.08 0.52 -5.05
CA ILE A 78 14.16 0.43 -3.91
C ILE A 78 14.63 -0.64 -2.94
N ASN A 79 15.13 -0.20 -1.78
CA ASN A 79 15.64 -1.10 -0.75
C ASN A 79 14.71 -1.27 0.46
N THR A 80 13.62 -0.50 0.53
CA THR A 80 12.66 -0.53 1.66
C THR A 80 11.24 -0.43 1.14
N ALA A 81 10.30 -1.02 1.89
CA ALA A 81 8.87 -0.91 1.57
C ALA A 81 8.28 0.50 1.84
N GLY A 82 9.09 1.45 2.32
CA GLY A 82 8.66 2.81 2.68
C GLY A 82 8.09 2.93 4.09
N ASP A 83 8.14 4.14 4.66
CA ASP A 83 7.69 4.40 6.04
C ASP A 83 6.19 4.74 6.11
N ALA A 84 5.67 5.44 5.10
CA ALA A 84 4.28 5.86 5.03
C ALA A 84 3.74 5.70 3.59
N PRO A 85 2.44 5.40 3.42
CA PRO A 85 1.84 5.29 2.11
C PRO A 85 1.62 6.67 1.47
N ASP A 86 2.00 6.79 0.21
CA ASP A 86 1.53 7.86 -0.67
C ASP A 86 0.07 7.60 -1.10
N VAL A 87 -0.29 6.32 -1.26
CA VAL A 87 -1.63 5.87 -1.63
C VAL A 87 -2.11 4.79 -0.67
N LEU A 88 -3.29 4.99 -0.08
CA LEU A 88 -4.00 3.99 0.72
C LEU A 88 -5.18 3.44 -0.09
N VAL A 89 -5.23 2.12 -0.25
CA VAL A 89 -6.37 1.39 -0.81
C VAL A 89 -7.06 0.67 0.33
N ALA A 90 -8.16 1.25 0.82
CA ALA A 90 -9.02 0.63 1.81
C ALA A 90 -10.02 -0.30 1.11
N MET A 91 -9.94 -1.61 1.40
CA MET A 91 -10.80 -2.64 0.81
C MET A 91 -12.16 -2.74 1.51
N ASN A 92 -12.24 -2.18 2.72
CA ASN A 92 -13.46 -2.08 3.51
C ASN A 92 -13.43 -0.75 4.31
N PRO A 93 -14.53 -0.36 4.98
CA PRO A 93 -14.58 0.86 5.80
C PRO A 93 -14.10 0.66 7.26
N ALA A 94 -13.58 -0.51 7.62
CA ALA A 94 -13.27 -0.90 9.00
C ALA A 94 -12.01 -0.23 9.55
#